data_AF-A0A1X7S572-F1
#
_entry.id   AF-A0A1X7S572-F1
#
_cell.length_a   1.000
_cell.length_b   1.000
_cell.length_c   1.000
_cell.angle_alpha   90.00
_cell.angle_beta   90.00
_cell.angle_gamma   90.00
#
_symmetry.space_group_name_H-M   'P 1'
#
loop_
_entity.id
_entity.type
_entity.pdbx_description
1 polymer ?
#
loop_
_entity_poly.entity_id
_entity_poly.type
_entity_poly.pdbx_seq_one_letter_code
_entity_poly.pdbx_strand_id
1 'polypeptide(L)'
;MTIQSLTDATTRLSLDQKYADLEIHCGGQVFKVHRAVVCSASAVMAAQYDCGDRHDGITIITLDDIDAKAMNSMLQFIYHGTYSLDGAVIMSTARQSEPSAIQSRTALEKNHPGRLKDTLLAHAQVGNLAASYQLPELETLAQECFSAARCKGTMLKPEEMIEIAGEVYVRPSENEGLHAIVLEIILEHADQYLNDCGFIDCIMKDEGLQDLAMDILAAVALRLKEDSDEVHTCQNKNSDLMKSLETARAELRSVSSVLQKKEELHKTTLKQLQADNQRLHDQMAAKEDTANARLNEETMKTKQECEERIMRIRLQAKDQDRLRCDQISDATKRLTQADGSLASTKMELKALRSTQATSETKVIELEEQVRCSQELLSEAVESARRDRTSFEVRTSLIKEQAKVQDKKRHEEIADITGRFMRADDELSLTKLELTAVQNAKAASDTTILDLQNKNRHLFQKMQEYQQSLAGPQNQLVKVNTSLQKAQNHASEQVAYVASQKKEIKRLEDKLWDAKKSAELQSKNERLNRKLGEGQSGSWVERAVARQLVDFDNINVCRHCGEDFEYYLEREGDYGYVARCSECTTRHHGRDGVI
;
A
#
# COMPACT_ATOMS: atom_id res chain seq x y z
N MET A 1 -6.34 67.05 -26.93
CA MET A 1 -5.09 66.29 -26.71
C MET A 1 -5.43 65.00 -26.01
N THR A 2 -4.84 63.89 -26.42
CA THR A 2 -4.83 62.65 -25.62
C THR A 2 -3.69 62.73 -24.60
N ILE A 3 -3.78 61.98 -23.50
CA ILE A 3 -2.69 61.90 -22.51
C ILE A 3 -1.38 61.49 -23.20
N GLN A 4 -1.43 60.51 -24.10
CA GLN A 4 -0.30 60.09 -24.94
C GLN A 4 0.37 61.27 -25.68
N SER A 5 -0.40 62.18 -26.28
CA SER A 5 0.16 63.31 -27.04
C SER A 5 0.92 64.33 -26.16
N LEU A 6 0.66 64.34 -24.85
CA LEU A 6 1.41 65.11 -23.86
C LEU A 6 2.66 64.36 -23.41
N THR A 7 2.56 63.05 -23.12
CA THR A 7 3.71 62.17 -22.81
C THR A 7 4.75 62.14 -23.94
N ASP A 8 4.31 62.09 -25.21
CA ASP A 8 5.19 62.16 -26.37
C ASP A 8 5.90 63.53 -26.46
N ALA A 9 5.28 64.60 -25.94
CA ALA A 9 5.85 65.94 -25.93
C ALA A 9 6.88 66.13 -24.80
N THR A 10 6.60 65.65 -23.59
CA THR A 10 7.56 65.63 -22.48
C THR A 10 8.77 64.75 -22.81
N THR A 11 8.55 63.60 -23.43
CA THR A 11 9.62 62.71 -23.94
C THR A 11 10.58 63.44 -24.88
N ARG A 12 10.07 64.28 -25.80
CA ARG A 12 10.95 65.07 -26.69
C ARG A 12 11.75 66.14 -25.95
N LEU A 13 11.19 66.78 -24.93
CA LEU A 13 11.91 67.76 -24.10
C LEU A 13 13.07 67.10 -23.33
N SER A 14 12.85 65.88 -22.82
CA SER A 14 13.87 65.06 -22.16
C SER A 14 15.08 64.77 -23.08
N LEU A 15 14.83 64.38 -24.32
CA LEU A 15 15.87 64.00 -25.29
C LEU A 15 16.64 65.20 -25.87
N ASP A 16 15.92 66.25 -26.30
CA ASP A 16 16.52 67.40 -27.00
C ASP A 16 17.17 68.43 -26.05
N GLN A 17 16.79 68.44 -24.76
CA GLN A 17 17.21 69.41 -23.73
C GLN A 17 17.02 70.91 -24.07
N LYS A 18 16.30 71.21 -25.15
CA LYS A 18 15.93 72.58 -25.51
C LYS A 18 14.96 73.15 -24.49
N TYR A 19 15.25 74.35 -24.01
CA TYR A 19 14.48 75.08 -22.99
C TYR A 19 14.63 74.55 -21.55
N ALA A 20 15.67 73.76 -21.26
CA ALA A 20 16.04 73.43 -19.88
C ALA A 20 16.42 74.70 -19.09
N ASP A 21 15.75 74.92 -17.95
CA ASP A 21 15.89 76.08 -17.05
C ASP A 21 16.41 75.68 -15.65
N LEU A 22 16.73 74.39 -15.45
CA LEU A 22 17.18 73.79 -14.21
C LEU A 22 18.28 72.76 -14.47
N GLU A 23 19.35 72.76 -13.66
CA GLU A 23 20.36 71.71 -13.62
C GLU A 23 20.34 70.98 -12.27
N ILE A 24 20.35 69.65 -12.31
CA ILE A 24 20.51 68.80 -11.13
C ILE A 24 21.89 68.15 -11.21
N HIS A 25 22.75 68.44 -10.24
CA HIS A 25 24.12 67.94 -10.12
C HIS A 25 24.12 66.84 -9.06
N CYS A 26 24.30 65.59 -9.46
CA CYS A 26 24.09 64.42 -8.60
C CYS A 26 25.07 63.30 -8.96
N GLY A 27 25.79 62.75 -7.98
CA GLY A 27 26.79 61.68 -8.19
C GLY A 27 27.85 61.99 -9.25
N GLY A 28 28.26 63.26 -9.39
CA GLY A 28 29.18 63.73 -10.43
C GLY A 28 28.59 63.84 -11.85
N GLN A 29 27.30 63.55 -12.03
CA GLN A 29 26.57 63.75 -13.28
C GLN A 29 25.75 65.05 -13.24
N VAL A 30 25.48 65.63 -14.42
CA VAL A 30 24.68 66.84 -14.58
C VAL A 30 23.50 66.56 -15.49
N PHE A 31 22.30 66.65 -14.93
CA PHE A 31 21.03 66.48 -15.62
C PHE A 31 20.42 67.85 -15.94
N LYS A 32 20.29 68.18 -17.23
CA LYS A 32 19.58 69.39 -17.67
C LYS A 32 18.10 69.07 -17.83
N VAL A 33 17.27 69.74 -17.04
CA VAL A 33 15.84 69.43 -16.90
C VAL A 33 15.00 70.72 -16.96
N HIS A 34 13.69 70.53 -16.99
CA HIS A 34 12.71 71.60 -17.09
C HIS A 34 11.96 71.70 -15.77
N ARG A 35 12.14 72.82 -15.07
CA ARG A 35 11.50 73.13 -13.79
C ARG A 35 9.99 72.91 -13.82
N ALA A 36 9.34 73.38 -14.88
CA ALA A 36 7.89 73.25 -15.06
C ALA A 36 7.40 71.80 -15.15
N VAL A 37 8.28 70.84 -15.46
CA VAL A 37 7.97 69.39 -15.45
C VAL A 37 8.35 68.79 -14.09
N VAL A 38 9.60 68.97 -13.66
CA VAL A 38 10.15 68.31 -12.45
C VAL A 38 9.50 68.82 -11.16
N CYS A 39 9.37 70.13 -10.99
CA CYS A 39 8.78 70.73 -9.78
C CYS A 39 7.24 70.60 -9.74
N SER A 40 6.59 70.34 -10.89
CA SER A 40 5.16 69.99 -10.93
C SER A 40 4.92 68.53 -10.54
N ALA A 41 5.90 67.65 -10.76
CA ALA A 41 5.81 66.23 -10.42
C ALA A 41 6.16 65.95 -8.94
N SER A 42 7.15 66.65 -8.37
CA SER A 42 7.57 66.47 -6.98
C SER A 42 7.59 67.80 -6.21
N ALA A 43 6.80 67.86 -5.13
CA ALA A 43 6.79 68.99 -4.19
C ALA A 43 8.15 69.19 -3.50
N VAL A 44 8.89 68.09 -3.27
CA VAL A 44 10.24 68.12 -2.71
C VAL A 44 11.22 68.76 -3.69
N MET A 45 11.14 68.44 -5.00
CA MET A 45 11.91 69.13 -6.03
C MET A 45 11.52 70.61 -6.18
N ALA A 46 10.27 70.98 -5.97
CA ALA A 46 9.85 72.39 -5.95
C ALA A 46 10.51 73.15 -4.78
N ALA A 47 10.48 72.59 -3.57
CA ALA A 47 11.12 73.19 -2.41
C ALA A 47 12.67 73.26 -2.55
N GLN A 48 13.31 72.23 -3.11
CA GLN A 48 14.73 72.25 -3.42
C GLN A 48 15.09 73.31 -4.47
N TYR A 49 14.24 73.50 -5.48
CA TYR A 49 14.40 74.56 -6.48
C TYR A 49 14.33 75.97 -5.88
N ASP A 50 13.38 76.21 -4.96
CA ASP A 50 13.22 77.52 -4.33
C ASP A 50 14.41 77.92 -3.44
N CYS A 51 15.16 76.93 -2.93
CA CYS A 51 16.40 77.11 -2.18
C CYS A 51 17.69 77.00 -3.03
N GLY A 52 17.59 76.72 -4.33
CA GLY A 52 18.74 76.43 -5.20
C GLY A 52 19.54 77.65 -5.66
N ASP A 53 20.81 77.43 -5.99
CA ASP A 53 21.74 78.48 -6.41
C ASP A 53 21.44 78.97 -7.83
N ARG A 54 21.42 80.29 -8.05
CA ARG A 54 21.04 80.90 -9.33
C ARG A 54 22.25 81.48 -10.06
N HIS A 55 22.55 80.94 -11.25
CA HIS A 55 23.66 81.33 -12.11
C HIS A 55 23.15 81.56 -13.53
N ASP A 56 23.37 82.77 -14.09
CA ASP A 56 23.02 83.15 -15.47
C ASP A 56 21.60 82.79 -15.94
N GLY A 57 20.62 82.84 -15.02
CA GLY A 57 19.21 82.54 -15.28
C GLY A 57 18.83 81.05 -15.17
N ILE A 58 19.80 80.18 -14.92
CA ILE A 58 19.62 78.76 -14.60
C ILE A 58 19.71 78.58 -13.08
N THR A 59 18.92 77.68 -12.51
CA THR A 59 19.06 77.27 -11.10
C THR A 59 19.77 75.93 -11.03
N ILE A 60 20.67 75.77 -10.08
CA ILE A 60 21.47 74.55 -9.85
C ILE A 60 21.05 73.96 -8.51
N ILE A 61 20.72 72.67 -8.50
CA ILE A 61 20.46 71.86 -7.30
C ILE A 61 21.56 70.80 -7.22
N THR A 62 22.35 70.81 -6.14
CA THR A 62 23.41 69.82 -5.88
C THR A 62 22.91 68.79 -4.87
N LEU A 63 23.06 67.50 -5.19
CA LEU A 63 22.55 66.36 -4.44
C LEU A 63 23.66 65.29 -4.35
N ASP A 64 24.53 65.41 -3.35
CA ASP A 64 25.70 64.56 -3.19
C ASP A 64 25.38 63.17 -2.61
N ASP A 65 24.31 63.06 -1.81
CA ASP A 65 23.90 61.82 -1.09
C ASP A 65 23.01 60.88 -1.93
N ILE A 66 22.85 61.11 -3.23
CA ILE A 66 21.93 60.36 -4.11
C ILE A 66 22.70 59.71 -5.26
N ASP A 67 22.40 58.44 -5.54
CA ASP A 67 22.96 57.75 -6.72
C ASP A 67 22.41 58.34 -8.03
N ALA A 68 23.32 58.61 -8.96
CA ALA A 68 22.98 59.24 -10.24
C ALA A 68 22.10 58.36 -11.15
N LYS A 69 22.15 57.02 -11.04
CA LYS A 69 21.28 56.12 -11.81
C LYS A 69 19.87 56.08 -11.24
N ALA A 70 19.73 56.08 -9.91
CA ALA A 70 18.43 56.23 -9.24
C ALA A 70 17.79 57.58 -9.59
N MET A 71 18.55 58.68 -9.53
CA MET A 71 18.12 60.01 -9.99
C MET A 71 17.69 60.01 -11.47
N ASN A 72 18.49 59.41 -12.36
CA ASN A 72 18.12 59.28 -13.78
C ASN A 72 16.84 58.45 -13.97
N SER A 73 16.62 57.39 -13.19
CA SER A 73 15.39 56.57 -13.26
C SER A 73 14.15 57.34 -12.77
N MET A 74 14.28 58.14 -11.71
CA MET A 74 13.22 59.05 -11.25
C MET A 74 12.90 60.13 -12.30
N LEU A 75 13.92 60.73 -12.91
CA LEU A 75 13.73 61.70 -14.00
C LEU A 75 13.11 61.04 -15.24
N GLN A 76 13.50 59.82 -15.60
CA GLN A 76 12.83 59.05 -16.64
C GLN A 76 11.34 58.88 -16.34
N PHE A 77 10.97 58.50 -15.12
CA PHE A 77 9.57 58.38 -14.75
C PHE A 77 8.82 59.71 -14.90
N ILE A 78 9.37 60.81 -14.41
CA ILE A 78 8.76 62.15 -14.50
C ILE A 78 8.50 62.57 -15.95
N TYR A 79 9.37 62.20 -16.90
CA TYR A 79 9.23 62.59 -18.31
C TYR A 79 8.42 61.61 -19.17
N HIS A 80 8.47 60.31 -18.87
CA HIS A 80 7.98 59.23 -19.74
C HIS A 80 6.88 58.35 -19.10
N GLY A 81 6.61 58.48 -17.80
CA GLY A 81 5.69 57.63 -17.02
C GLY A 81 6.24 56.23 -16.70
N THR A 82 7.51 55.97 -17.00
CA THR A 82 8.18 54.68 -16.77
C THR A 82 9.70 54.89 -16.69
N TYR A 83 10.44 53.89 -16.20
CA TYR A 83 11.90 53.93 -16.12
C TYR A 83 12.52 52.60 -16.56
N SER A 84 13.83 52.61 -16.81
CA SER A 84 14.60 51.44 -17.22
C SER A 84 15.99 51.48 -16.60
N LEU A 85 16.41 50.37 -16.01
CA LEU A 85 17.75 50.20 -15.41
C LEU A 85 18.85 50.00 -16.48
N ASP A 86 18.48 49.52 -17.68
CA ASP A 86 19.37 49.50 -18.82
C ASP A 86 19.61 50.93 -19.31
N GLY A 87 20.88 51.37 -19.33
CA GLY A 87 21.33 52.72 -19.68
C GLY A 87 21.14 53.16 -21.15
N ALA A 88 20.13 52.62 -21.84
CA ALA A 88 19.78 52.96 -23.22
C ALA A 88 18.99 54.28 -23.35
N VAL A 89 18.43 54.80 -22.26
CA VAL A 89 17.65 56.06 -22.22
C VAL A 89 18.23 57.02 -21.17
N ILE A 90 19.51 57.37 -21.30
CA ILE A 90 20.13 58.39 -20.45
C ILE A 90 19.52 59.76 -20.79
N MET A 91 19.06 60.52 -19.80
CA MET A 91 18.79 61.94 -19.98
C MET A 91 20.12 62.66 -20.27
N SER A 92 20.35 63.04 -21.53
CA SER A 92 21.65 63.45 -22.11
C SER A 92 22.59 64.20 -21.16
N THR A 93 23.53 63.49 -20.52
CA THR A 93 24.45 64.11 -19.56
C THR A 93 25.51 64.94 -20.31
N ALA A 94 25.73 66.18 -19.89
CA ALA A 94 26.43 67.19 -20.70
C ALA A 94 27.97 67.03 -20.81
N ARG A 95 28.55 65.88 -20.45
CA ARG A 95 30.01 65.63 -20.52
C ARG A 95 30.35 64.14 -20.78
N GLN A 96 30.58 63.78 -22.03
CA GLN A 96 31.91 63.38 -22.57
C GLN A 96 31.78 62.77 -23.97
N SER A 97 32.55 63.34 -24.90
CA SER A 97 32.64 62.87 -26.29
C SER A 97 33.83 61.94 -26.46
N GLU A 98 33.63 60.62 -26.35
CA GLU A 98 34.59 59.63 -26.89
C GLU A 98 33.88 58.52 -27.68
N PRO A 99 34.26 58.25 -28.94
CA PRO A 99 33.57 57.30 -29.80
C PRO A 99 34.09 55.86 -29.61
N SER A 100 33.62 55.13 -28.59
CA SER A 100 33.83 53.67 -28.50
C SER A 100 32.80 52.93 -27.65
N ALA A 101 31.66 52.57 -28.25
CA ALA A 101 30.78 51.48 -27.76
C ALA A 101 29.76 50.96 -28.82
N ILE A 102 30.08 50.94 -30.12
CA ILE A 102 29.28 50.15 -31.09
C ILE A 102 29.75 48.69 -31.06
N GLN A 103 29.45 48.03 -29.93
CA GLN A 103 29.59 46.61 -29.58
C GLN A 103 29.15 46.54 -28.09
N SER A 104 27.94 46.14 -27.71
CA SER A 104 27.35 44.85 -28.04
C SER A 104 25.82 44.89 -27.92
N ARG A 105 25.10 44.93 -29.04
CA ARG A 105 23.76 44.35 -29.12
C ARG A 105 23.96 42.85 -29.41
N THR A 106 23.15 41.99 -28.79
CA THR A 106 23.23 40.50 -28.81
C THR A 106 24.40 39.85 -28.05
N ALA A 107 24.40 39.95 -26.71
CA ALA A 107 25.06 38.99 -25.83
C ALA A 107 24.40 38.91 -24.43
N LEU A 108 24.24 37.68 -23.93
CA LEU A 108 23.92 37.31 -22.53
C LEU A 108 22.56 37.71 -21.93
N GLU A 109 21.50 37.04 -22.40
CA GLU A 109 20.52 36.45 -21.46
C GLU A 109 21.15 35.20 -20.82
N LYS A 110 22.00 35.42 -19.81
CA LYS A 110 22.47 34.36 -18.90
C LYS A 110 22.40 34.89 -17.47
N ASN A 111 21.48 34.35 -16.68
CA ASN A 111 21.34 34.68 -15.26
C ASN A 111 22.63 34.35 -14.51
N HIS A 112 23.43 35.39 -14.22
CA HIS A 112 24.52 35.34 -13.25
C HIS A 112 23.99 35.92 -11.94
N PRO A 113 24.27 35.33 -10.76
CA PRO A 113 23.67 35.74 -9.48
C PRO A 113 23.80 37.24 -9.18
N GLY A 114 24.99 37.82 -9.41
CA GLY A 114 25.22 39.25 -9.18
C GLY A 114 24.28 40.18 -9.96
N ARG A 115 23.83 39.79 -11.16
CA ARG A 115 22.90 40.63 -11.95
C ARG A 115 21.54 40.76 -11.26
N LEU A 116 21.08 39.75 -10.53
CA LEU A 116 19.80 39.83 -9.81
C LEU A 116 19.90 40.80 -8.64
N LYS A 117 20.93 40.66 -7.81
CA LYS A 117 21.21 41.55 -6.68
C LYS A 117 21.24 43.01 -7.13
N ASP A 118 22.05 43.33 -8.15
CA ASP A 118 22.19 44.69 -8.67
C ASP A 118 20.85 45.24 -9.21
N THR A 119 20.02 44.38 -9.82
CA THR A 119 18.69 44.76 -10.33
C THR A 119 17.71 45.06 -9.19
N LEU A 120 17.67 44.21 -8.16
CA LEU A 120 16.80 44.40 -6.99
C LEU A 120 17.22 45.62 -6.17
N LEU A 121 18.53 45.79 -5.94
CA LEU A 121 19.09 46.95 -5.23
C LEU A 121 18.74 48.26 -5.95
N ALA A 122 18.87 48.30 -7.28
CA ALA A 122 18.50 49.48 -8.06
C ALA A 122 16.98 49.77 -8.03
N HIS A 123 16.12 48.74 -8.03
CA HIS A 123 14.68 48.95 -7.85
C HIS A 123 14.32 49.43 -6.43
N ALA A 124 15.00 48.92 -5.40
CA ALA A 124 14.85 49.41 -4.01
C ALA A 124 15.28 50.88 -3.89
N GLN A 125 16.45 51.25 -4.43
CA GLN A 125 16.93 52.63 -4.49
C GLN A 125 15.95 53.57 -5.17
N VAL A 126 15.34 53.16 -6.29
CA VAL A 126 14.31 53.96 -6.96
C VAL A 126 13.04 54.07 -6.13
N GLY A 127 12.63 53.01 -5.42
CA GLY A 127 11.49 53.06 -4.49
C GLY A 127 11.71 54.00 -3.30
N ASN A 128 12.86 53.88 -2.63
CA ASN A 128 13.29 54.76 -1.54
C ASN A 128 13.36 56.23 -1.98
N LEU A 129 13.93 56.47 -3.17
CA LEU A 129 14.02 57.80 -3.77
C LEU A 129 12.62 58.35 -4.08
N ALA A 130 11.73 57.52 -4.64
CA ALA A 130 10.36 57.91 -4.96
C ALA A 130 9.56 58.31 -3.71
N ALA A 131 9.61 57.52 -2.64
CA ALA A 131 9.01 57.87 -1.35
C ALA A 131 9.56 59.20 -0.82
N SER A 132 10.90 59.36 -0.85
CA SER A 132 11.60 60.56 -0.36
C SER A 132 11.28 61.83 -1.15
N TYR A 133 10.98 61.69 -2.45
CA TYR A 133 10.56 62.78 -3.34
C TYR A 133 9.04 62.90 -3.49
N GLN A 134 8.27 62.11 -2.73
CA GLN A 134 6.80 62.11 -2.71
C GLN A 134 6.18 61.79 -4.08
N LEU A 135 6.67 60.72 -4.72
CA LEU A 135 6.24 60.21 -6.03
C LEU A 135 5.59 58.81 -5.89
N PRO A 136 4.35 58.71 -5.36
CA PRO A 136 3.73 57.42 -5.02
C PRO A 136 3.49 56.50 -6.23
N GLU A 137 3.28 57.06 -7.42
CA GLU A 137 3.14 56.27 -8.66
C GLU A 137 4.47 55.61 -9.07
N LEU A 138 5.60 56.29 -8.87
CA LEU A 138 6.93 55.71 -9.10
C LEU A 138 7.29 54.67 -8.04
N GLU A 139 6.91 54.92 -6.79
CA GLU A 139 7.10 53.99 -5.68
C GLU A 139 6.35 52.67 -5.95
N THR A 140 5.08 52.76 -6.37
CA THR A 140 4.28 51.60 -6.79
C THR A 140 4.92 50.87 -7.96
N LEU A 141 5.34 51.59 -9.02
CA LEU A 141 6.02 51.00 -10.17
C LEU A 141 7.35 50.33 -9.79
N ALA A 142 8.08 50.88 -8.80
CA ALA A 142 9.31 50.29 -8.30
C ALA A 142 9.05 48.99 -7.51
N GLN A 143 8.00 48.93 -6.69
CA GLN A 143 7.56 47.70 -6.02
C GLN A 143 7.12 46.61 -7.02
N GLU A 144 6.38 46.99 -8.06
CA GLU A 144 5.98 46.07 -9.15
C GLU A 144 7.21 45.54 -9.91
N CYS A 145 8.16 46.41 -10.27
CA CYS A 145 9.38 46.02 -10.96
C CYS A 145 10.33 45.19 -10.08
N PHE A 146 10.45 45.49 -8.79
CA PHE A 146 11.19 44.68 -7.82
C PHE A 146 10.59 43.26 -7.74
N SER A 147 9.27 43.15 -7.59
CA SER A 147 8.54 41.88 -7.60
C SER A 147 8.73 41.11 -8.91
N ALA A 148 8.65 41.80 -10.05
CA ALA A 148 8.86 41.21 -11.37
C ALA A 148 10.33 40.80 -11.63
N ALA A 149 11.29 41.44 -10.97
CA ALA A 149 12.71 41.07 -11.01
C ALA A 149 12.99 39.83 -10.15
N ARG A 150 12.43 39.77 -8.92
CA ARG A 150 12.46 38.59 -8.03
C ARG A 150 12.06 37.31 -8.77
N CYS A 151 10.93 37.33 -9.47
CA CYS A 151 10.39 36.17 -10.20
C CYS A 151 11.25 35.68 -11.39
N LYS A 152 12.28 36.43 -11.83
CA LYS A 152 13.16 36.08 -12.97
C LYS A 152 14.53 35.54 -12.54
N GLY A 153 14.83 35.63 -11.25
CA GLY A 153 16.15 35.40 -10.68
C GLY A 153 16.44 33.98 -10.22
N THR A 154 17.71 33.72 -9.91
CA THR A 154 18.13 32.59 -9.05
C THR A 154 18.13 33.02 -7.60
N MET A 155 18.03 32.07 -6.66
CA MET A 155 18.10 32.34 -5.23
C MET A 155 19.30 33.23 -4.83
N LEU A 156 19.05 34.24 -4.00
CA LEU A 156 20.06 35.13 -3.42
C LEU A 156 20.83 34.42 -2.29
N LYS A 157 22.07 34.86 -2.06
CA LYS A 157 22.83 34.45 -0.87
C LYS A 157 22.50 35.32 0.34
N PRO A 158 22.80 34.86 1.57
CA PRO A 158 22.58 35.66 2.78
C PRO A 158 23.26 37.04 2.74
N GLU A 159 24.49 37.14 2.22
CA GLU A 159 25.21 38.43 2.11
C GLU A 159 24.54 39.37 1.11
N GLU A 160 24.06 38.83 -0.02
CA GLU A 160 23.35 39.59 -1.05
C GLU A 160 21.98 40.07 -0.53
N MET A 161 21.32 39.27 0.31
CA MET A 161 20.07 39.64 0.98
C MET A 161 20.28 40.72 2.04
N ILE A 162 21.34 40.65 2.86
CA ILE A 162 21.67 41.70 3.85
C ILE A 162 21.83 43.07 3.17
N GLU A 163 22.50 43.14 2.01
CA GLU A 163 22.67 44.40 1.29
C GLU A 163 21.36 44.94 0.71
N ILE A 164 20.48 44.07 0.19
CA ILE A 164 19.15 44.47 -0.32
C ILE A 164 18.24 44.91 0.84
N ALA A 165 18.24 44.15 1.94
CA ALA A 165 17.52 44.51 3.15
C ALA A 165 18.02 45.83 3.74
N GLY A 166 19.33 46.05 3.75
CA GLY A 166 19.95 47.30 4.21
C GLY A 166 19.41 48.49 3.44
N GLU A 167 19.40 48.44 2.11
CA GLU A 167 18.77 49.50 1.30
C GLU A 167 17.27 49.64 1.60
N VAL A 168 16.51 48.55 1.65
CA VAL A 168 15.05 48.58 1.85
C VAL A 168 14.63 49.10 3.23
N TYR A 169 15.43 48.87 4.27
CA TYR A 169 15.17 49.30 5.66
C TYR A 169 15.97 50.57 6.07
N VAL A 170 16.84 51.12 5.21
CA VAL A 170 17.65 52.33 5.48
C VAL A 170 16.81 53.57 5.82
N ARG A 171 15.53 53.60 5.43
CA ARG A 171 14.53 54.56 5.93
C ARG A 171 13.27 53.82 6.37
N PRO A 172 12.67 54.19 7.51
CA PRO A 172 11.30 53.79 7.83
C PRO A 172 10.35 54.54 6.87
N SER A 173 10.05 53.91 5.72
CA SER A 173 8.99 54.36 4.82
C SER A 173 7.64 54.14 5.48
N GLU A 174 6.72 55.11 5.36
CA GLU A 174 5.32 54.94 5.83
C GLU A 174 4.58 53.83 5.06
N ASN A 175 5.13 53.38 3.93
CA ASN A 175 4.64 52.27 3.12
C ASN A 175 5.46 50.99 3.37
N GLU A 176 4.79 49.96 3.88
CA GLU A 176 5.35 48.62 4.17
C GLU A 176 5.62 47.78 2.89
N GLY A 177 5.41 48.32 1.69
CA GLY A 177 5.34 47.54 0.45
C GLY A 177 6.62 46.78 0.09
N LEU A 178 7.79 47.42 0.14
CA LEU A 178 9.07 46.75 -0.09
C LEU A 178 9.47 45.85 1.09
N HIS A 179 9.12 46.25 2.33
CA HIS A 179 9.39 45.49 3.56
C HIS A 179 8.68 44.14 3.51
N ALA A 180 7.39 44.13 3.16
CA ALA A 180 6.60 42.92 2.97
C ALA A 180 7.19 41.96 1.92
N ILE A 181 7.71 42.49 0.79
CA ILE A 181 8.33 41.66 -0.26
C ILE A 181 9.66 41.06 0.22
N VAL A 182 10.49 41.82 0.95
CA VAL A 182 11.75 41.31 1.54
C VAL A 182 11.47 40.23 2.59
N LEU A 183 10.50 40.49 3.47
CA LEU A 183 10.02 39.54 4.47
C LEU A 183 9.48 38.25 3.81
N GLU A 184 8.70 38.36 2.73
CA GLU A 184 8.22 37.21 1.95
C GLU A 184 9.38 36.35 1.41
N ILE A 185 10.41 36.96 0.80
CA ILE A 185 11.59 36.22 0.30
C ILE A 185 12.28 35.43 1.43
N ILE A 186 12.45 36.07 2.58
CA ILE A 186 13.14 35.47 3.73
C ILE A 186 12.31 34.33 4.33
N LEU A 187 10.98 34.50 4.42
CA LEU A 187 10.07 33.49 4.97
C LEU A 187 9.79 32.31 4.02
N GLU A 188 9.88 32.51 2.71
CA GLU A 188 9.85 31.45 1.68
C GLU A 188 11.07 30.51 1.81
N HIS A 189 12.23 31.04 2.19
CA HIS A 189 13.52 30.32 2.27
C HIS A 189 14.14 30.40 3.68
N ALA A 190 13.28 30.35 4.69
CA ALA A 190 13.64 30.54 6.09
C ALA A 190 14.68 29.51 6.58
N ASP A 191 14.70 28.32 5.99
CA ASP A 191 15.66 27.26 6.26
C ASP A 191 17.08 27.58 5.79
N GLN A 192 17.26 28.49 4.83
CA GLN A 192 18.58 28.99 4.44
C GLN A 192 18.98 30.24 5.21
N TYR A 193 18.09 31.23 5.34
CA TYR A 193 18.43 32.51 5.97
C TYR A 193 18.46 32.43 7.50
N LEU A 194 17.46 31.81 8.14
CA LEU A 194 17.36 31.81 9.61
C LEU A 194 18.25 30.75 10.29
N ASN A 195 18.77 29.78 9.53
CA ASN A 195 19.79 28.85 10.00
C ASN A 195 21.22 29.36 9.76
N ASP A 196 21.42 30.41 8.95
CA ASP A 196 22.73 31.02 8.77
C ASP A 196 23.04 31.95 9.96
N CYS A 197 24.06 31.59 10.74
CA CYS A 197 24.42 32.36 11.92
C CYS A 197 25.03 33.72 11.59
N GLY A 198 25.61 33.92 10.39
CA GLY A 198 26.12 35.21 9.94
C GLY A 198 24.99 36.17 9.59
N PHE A 199 23.95 35.66 8.93
CA PHE A 199 22.72 36.40 8.64
C PHE A 199 22.03 36.89 9.91
N ILE A 200 21.75 35.97 10.85
CA ILE A 200 21.14 36.30 12.13
C ILE A 200 22.00 37.28 12.95
N ASP A 201 23.32 37.08 13.01
CA ASP A 201 24.21 37.98 13.75
C ASP A 201 24.28 39.38 13.14
N CYS A 202 24.14 39.51 11.81
CA CYS A 202 24.11 40.80 11.12
C CYS A 202 22.81 41.57 11.38
N ILE A 203 21.64 40.96 11.13
CA ILE A 203 20.34 41.64 11.29
C ILE A 203 20.04 42.03 12.76
N MET A 204 20.64 41.33 13.72
CA MET A 204 20.47 41.61 15.16
C MET A 204 21.44 42.68 15.69
N LYS A 205 22.56 42.95 14.99
CA LYS A 205 23.60 43.91 15.42
C LYS A 205 23.54 45.24 14.68
N ASP A 206 23.15 45.24 13.41
CA ASP A 206 23.01 46.45 12.63
C ASP A 206 21.74 47.21 13.04
N GLU A 207 21.89 48.44 13.54
CA GLU A 207 20.76 49.29 13.94
C GLU A 207 19.77 49.52 12.78
N GLY A 208 20.23 49.52 11.53
CA GLY A 208 19.38 49.67 10.34
C GLY A 208 18.59 48.42 9.95
N LEU A 209 18.81 47.27 10.60
CA LEU A 209 18.14 45.99 10.29
C LEU A 209 17.34 45.41 11.47
N GLN A 210 17.27 46.10 12.61
CA GLN A 210 16.52 45.64 13.77
C GLN A 210 15.02 45.55 13.50
N ASP A 211 14.46 46.46 12.68
CA ASP A 211 13.05 46.40 12.28
C ASP A 211 12.76 45.14 11.45
N LEU A 212 13.63 44.77 10.51
CA LEU A 212 13.53 43.50 9.78
C LEU A 212 13.60 42.29 10.73
N ALA A 213 14.48 42.32 11.73
CA ALA A 213 14.55 41.24 12.72
C ALA A 213 13.24 41.13 13.53
N MET A 214 12.60 42.25 13.86
CA MET A 214 11.30 42.30 14.52
C MET A 214 10.16 41.81 13.63
N ASP A 215 10.15 42.18 12.34
CA ASP A 215 9.18 41.70 11.35
C ASP A 215 9.25 40.18 11.18
N ILE A 216 10.47 39.64 11.04
CA ILE A 216 10.73 38.19 10.97
C ILE A 216 10.20 37.50 12.24
N LEU A 217 10.51 38.03 13.43
CA LEU A 217 10.05 37.46 14.69
C LEU A 217 8.52 37.48 14.81
N ALA A 218 7.87 38.58 14.41
CA ALA A 218 6.42 38.70 14.43
C ALA A 218 5.76 37.69 13.45
N ALA A 219 6.24 37.60 12.23
CA ALA A 219 5.71 36.68 11.22
C ALA A 219 5.93 35.20 11.58
N VAL A 220 7.10 34.85 12.12
CA VAL A 220 7.38 33.49 12.63
C VAL A 220 6.50 33.16 13.83
N ALA A 221 6.29 34.10 14.76
CA ALA A 221 5.41 33.90 15.91
C ALA A 221 3.94 33.67 15.51
N LEU A 222 3.46 34.36 14.48
CA LEU A 222 2.12 34.13 13.90
C LEU A 222 2.01 32.74 13.29
N ARG A 223 2.95 32.35 12.42
CA ARG A 223 2.98 31.01 11.78
C ARG A 223 3.03 29.88 12.80
N LEU A 224 3.88 30.00 13.83
CA LEU A 224 3.97 28.99 14.91
C LEU A 224 2.68 28.86 15.72
N LYS A 225 1.89 29.92 15.84
CA LYS A 225 0.59 29.89 16.50
C LYS A 225 -0.45 29.17 15.63
N GLU A 226 -0.49 29.46 14.34
CA GLU A 226 -1.37 28.79 13.38
C GLU A 226 -1.06 27.29 13.29
N ASP A 227 0.21 26.92 13.11
CA ASP A 227 0.68 25.53 13.13
C ASP A 227 0.31 24.82 14.45
N SER A 228 0.43 25.51 15.59
CA SER A 228 0.02 24.99 16.90
C SER A 228 -1.48 24.69 16.95
N ASP A 229 -2.33 25.61 16.50
CA ASP A 229 -3.79 25.45 16.52
C ASP A 229 -4.25 24.33 15.56
N GLU A 230 -3.59 24.17 14.41
CA GLU A 230 -3.78 23.04 13.50
C GLU A 230 -3.34 21.70 14.13
N VAL A 231 -2.18 21.66 14.79
CA VAL A 231 -1.67 20.46 15.47
C VAL A 231 -2.61 20.04 16.61
N HIS A 232 -3.10 20.97 17.43
CA HIS A 232 -4.09 20.67 18.48
C HIS A 232 -5.40 20.13 17.87
N THR A 233 -5.86 20.73 16.77
CA THR A 233 -7.06 20.27 16.04
C THR A 233 -6.88 18.85 15.49
N CYS A 234 -5.69 18.53 14.96
CA CYS A 234 -5.34 17.19 14.47
C CYS A 234 -5.22 16.17 15.62
N GLN A 235 -4.62 16.54 16.75
CA GLN A 235 -4.51 15.69 17.94
C GLN A 235 -5.90 15.31 18.50
N ASN A 236 -6.82 16.27 18.58
CA ASN A 236 -8.20 16.02 19.03
C ASN A 236 -8.92 15.01 18.11
N LYS A 237 -8.87 15.22 16.79
CA LYS A 237 -9.43 14.29 15.79
C LYS A 237 -8.82 12.88 15.92
N ASN A 238 -7.51 12.77 16.16
CA ASN A 238 -6.82 11.50 16.33
C ASN A 238 -7.26 10.78 17.63
N SER A 239 -7.43 11.52 18.74
CA SER A 239 -8.03 11.02 19.99
C SER A 239 -9.42 10.40 19.76
N ASP A 240 -10.28 11.07 19.01
CA ASP A 240 -11.66 10.62 18.80
C ASP A 240 -11.76 9.43 17.82
N LEU A 241 -10.87 9.39 16.81
CA LEU A 241 -10.68 8.22 15.97
C LEU A 241 -10.17 7.01 16.77
N MET A 242 -9.25 7.21 17.72
CA MET A 242 -8.75 6.15 18.59
C MET A 242 -9.86 5.57 19.49
N LYS A 243 -10.69 6.41 20.11
CA LYS A 243 -11.88 5.96 20.89
C LYS A 243 -12.86 5.18 20.02
N SER A 244 -13.10 5.64 18.79
CA SER A 244 -13.98 4.98 17.83
C SER A 244 -13.43 3.60 17.42
N LEU A 245 -12.11 3.50 17.21
CA LEU A 245 -11.41 2.25 16.90
C LEU A 245 -11.47 1.25 18.07
N GLU A 246 -11.31 1.70 19.32
CA GLU A 246 -11.44 0.85 20.50
C GLU A 246 -12.87 0.33 20.68
N THR A 247 -13.87 1.16 20.40
CA THR A 247 -15.29 0.78 20.40
C THR A 247 -15.56 -0.31 19.35
N ALA A 248 -15.14 -0.09 18.10
CA ALA A 248 -15.27 -1.09 17.03
C ALA A 248 -14.51 -2.40 17.34
N ARG A 249 -13.34 -2.33 18.00
CA ARG A 249 -12.61 -3.51 18.50
C ARG A 249 -13.35 -4.23 19.63
N ALA A 250 -14.10 -3.53 20.47
CA ALA A 250 -14.95 -4.16 21.50
C ALA A 250 -16.14 -4.91 20.86
N GLU A 251 -16.78 -4.30 19.87
CA GLU A 251 -17.85 -4.94 19.08
C GLU A 251 -17.35 -6.17 18.30
N LEU A 252 -16.19 -6.07 17.63
CA LEU A 252 -15.61 -7.21 16.92
C LEU A 252 -15.32 -8.40 17.86
N ARG A 253 -14.87 -8.13 19.08
CA ARG A 253 -14.65 -9.16 20.12
C ARG A 253 -15.96 -9.79 20.59
N SER A 254 -17.04 -9.02 20.73
CA SER A 254 -18.35 -9.58 21.12
C SER A 254 -18.93 -10.46 20.01
N VAL A 255 -18.85 -10.02 18.74
CA VAL A 255 -19.27 -10.80 17.56
C VAL A 255 -18.45 -12.09 17.41
N SER A 256 -17.13 -12.03 17.61
CA SER A 256 -16.26 -13.21 17.58
C SER A 256 -16.63 -14.25 18.64
N SER A 257 -16.94 -13.82 19.87
CA SER A 257 -17.47 -14.68 20.95
C SER A 257 -18.81 -15.35 20.58
N VAL A 258 -19.71 -14.62 19.92
CA VAL A 258 -20.99 -15.18 19.44
C VAL A 258 -20.77 -16.20 18.32
N LEU A 259 -19.82 -15.96 17.40
CA LEU A 259 -19.45 -16.90 16.35
C LEU A 259 -18.90 -18.21 16.92
N GLN A 260 -17.93 -18.16 17.84
CA GLN A 260 -17.38 -19.36 18.49
C GLN A 260 -18.46 -20.21 19.18
N LYS A 261 -19.42 -19.56 19.86
CA LYS A 261 -20.57 -20.26 20.48
C LYS A 261 -21.47 -20.94 19.43
N LYS A 262 -21.69 -20.30 18.27
CA LYS A 262 -22.45 -20.90 17.17
C LYS A 262 -21.69 -22.05 16.50
N GLU A 263 -20.37 -21.96 16.36
CA GLU A 263 -19.52 -23.02 15.80
C GLU A 263 -19.53 -24.28 16.67
N GLU A 264 -19.33 -24.16 17.98
CA GLU A 264 -19.42 -25.31 18.89
C GLU A 264 -20.84 -25.90 18.94
N LEU A 265 -21.89 -25.05 18.91
CA LEU A 265 -23.27 -25.54 18.79
C LEU A 265 -23.47 -26.33 17.50
N HIS A 266 -23.05 -25.79 16.35
CA HIS A 266 -23.15 -26.46 15.06
C HIS A 266 -22.40 -27.80 15.04
N LYS A 267 -21.20 -27.84 15.63
CA LYS A 267 -20.37 -29.04 15.79
C LYS A 267 -21.03 -30.10 16.67
N THR A 268 -21.74 -29.70 17.75
CA THR A 268 -22.56 -30.65 18.52
C THR A 268 -23.77 -31.17 17.74
N THR A 269 -24.50 -30.30 17.03
CA THR A 269 -25.64 -30.69 16.19
C THR A 269 -25.21 -31.63 15.06
N LEU A 270 -24.07 -31.37 14.41
CA LEU A 270 -23.54 -32.23 13.35
C LEU A 270 -23.21 -33.64 13.86
N LYS A 271 -22.56 -33.74 15.03
CA LYS A 271 -22.29 -35.04 15.68
C LYS A 271 -23.56 -35.80 16.02
N GLN A 272 -24.60 -35.10 16.51
CA GLN A 272 -25.89 -35.70 16.81
C GLN A 272 -26.56 -36.24 15.54
N LEU A 273 -26.61 -35.44 14.47
CA LEU A 273 -27.16 -35.85 13.17
C LEU A 273 -26.38 -37.02 12.54
N GLN A 274 -25.07 -37.08 12.72
CA GLN A 274 -24.25 -38.23 12.29
C GLN A 274 -24.61 -39.50 13.07
N ALA A 275 -24.72 -39.41 14.40
CA ALA A 275 -25.13 -40.54 15.24
C ALA A 275 -26.55 -41.05 14.93
N ASP A 276 -27.47 -40.14 14.61
CA ASP A 276 -28.85 -40.50 14.27
C ASP A 276 -28.97 -41.08 12.85
N ASN A 277 -28.20 -40.58 11.87
CA ASN A 277 -28.10 -41.22 10.56
C ASN A 277 -27.51 -42.63 10.65
N GLN A 278 -26.45 -42.83 11.44
CA GLN A 278 -25.89 -44.18 11.64
C GLN A 278 -26.93 -45.12 12.26
N ARG A 279 -27.64 -44.68 13.32
CA ARG A 279 -28.71 -45.47 13.94
C ARG A 279 -29.84 -45.81 12.99
N LEU A 280 -30.23 -44.91 12.08
CA LEU A 280 -31.22 -45.19 11.04
C LEU A 280 -30.70 -46.20 10.02
N HIS A 281 -29.44 -46.10 9.59
CA HIS A 281 -28.81 -47.09 8.72
C HIS A 281 -28.75 -48.49 9.37
N ASP A 282 -28.33 -48.59 10.62
CA ASP A 282 -28.26 -49.85 11.36
C ASP A 282 -29.65 -50.48 11.52
N GLN A 283 -30.69 -49.67 11.77
CA GLN A 283 -32.09 -50.12 11.82
C GLN A 283 -32.62 -50.58 10.45
N MET A 284 -32.21 -49.93 9.37
CA MET A 284 -32.58 -50.34 8.01
C MET A 284 -31.93 -51.69 7.67
N ALA A 285 -30.63 -51.85 7.93
CA ALA A 285 -29.91 -53.11 7.72
C ALA A 285 -30.53 -54.27 8.52
N ALA A 286 -30.84 -54.07 9.81
CA ALA A 286 -31.50 -55.10 10.62
C ALA A 286 -32.91 -55.46 10.11
N LYS A 287 -33.65 -54.50 9.55
CA LYS A 287 -34.95 -54.77 8.89
C LYS A 287 -34.80 -55.52 7.57
N GLU A 288 -33.75 -55.21 6.80
CA GLU A 288 -33.40 -55.91 5.57
C GLU A 288 -32.98 -57.35 5.84
N ASP A 289 -32.08 -57.59 6.80
CA ASP A 289 -31.67 -58.92 7.25
C ASP A 289 -32.86 -59.77 7.72
N THR A 290 -33.75 -59.19 8.53
CA THR A 290 -34.96 -59.91 9.01
C THR A 290 -36.03 -60.08 7.93
N ALA A 291 -36.03 -59.29 6.86
CA ALA A 291 -36.87 -59.53 5.68
C ALA A 291 -36.28 -60.65 4.81
N ASN A 292 -34.97 -60.61 4.54
CA ASN A 292 -34.23 -61.61 3.78
C ASN A 292 -34.27 -62.99 4.46
N ALA A 293 -34.16 -63.05 5.79
CA ALA A 293 -34.30 -64.29 6.56
C ALA A 293 -35.71 -64.91 6.40
N ARG A 294 -36.77 -64.09 6.49
CA ARG A 294 -38.16 -64.54 6.27
C ARG A 294 -38.38 -65.01 4.83
N LEU A 295 -37.88 -64.25 3.85
CA LEU A 295 -37.96 -64.63 2.44
C LEU A 295 -37.24 -65.96 2.16
N ASN A 296 -36.07 -66.18 2.75
CA ASN A 296 -35.36 -67.45 2.64
C ASN A 296 -36.12 -68.61 3.32
N GLU A 297 -36.71 -68.40 4.50
CA GLU A 297 -37.51 -69.43 5.17
C GLU A 297 -38.74 -69.82 4.34
N GLU A 298 -39.44 -68.84 3.77
CA GLU A 298 -40.61 -69.05 2.90
C GLU A 298 -40.22 -69.69 1.56
N THR A 299 -39.07 -69.32 1.00
CA THR A 299 -38.49 -69.97 -0.19
C THR A 299 -38.10 -71.43 0.09
N MET A 300 -37.57 -71.73 1.28
CA MET A 300 -37.26 -73.11 1.67
C MET A 300 -38.52 -73.96 1.88
N LYS A 301 -39.57 -73.41 2.52
CA LYS A 301 -40.86 -74.10 2.69
C LYS A 301 -41.52 -74.39 1.35
N THR A 302 -41.65 -73.39 0.48
CA THR A 302 -42.25 -73.56 -0.85
C THR A 302 -41.45 -74.52 -1.73
N LYS A 303 -40.11 -74.52 -1.62
CA LYS A 303 -39.26 -75.53 -2.26
C LYS A 303 -39.56 -76.95 -1.74
N GLN A 304 -39.62 -77.14 -0.42
CA GLN A 304 -39.93 -78.45 0.18
C GLN A 304 -41.33 -78.94 -0.24
N GLU A 305 -42.34 -78.08 -0.19
CA GLU A 305 -43.70 -78.41 -0.66
C GLU A 305 -43.72 -78.82 -2.14
N CYS A 306 -42.93 -78.15 -2.97
CA CYS A 306 -42.78 -78.51 -4.38
C CYS A 306 -42.08 -79.88 -4.56
N GLU A 307 -41.02 -80.16 -3.80
CA GLU A 307 -40.32 -81.46 -3.82
C GLU A 307 -41.24 -82.60 -3.36
N GLU A 308 -41.99 -82.41 -2.26
CA GLU A 308 -43.00 -83.38 -1.77
C GLU A 308 -44.14 -83.58 -2.77
N ARG A 309 -44.58 -82.51 -3.45
CA ARG A 309 -45.62 -82.58 -4.50
C ARG A 309 -45.10 -83.31 -5.74
N ILE A 310 -43.86 -83.07 -6.16
CA ILE A 310 -43.19 -83.83 -7.24
C ILE A 310 -43.06 -85.30 -6.85
N MET A 311 -42.69 -85.61 -5.60
CA MET A 311 -42.59 -86.98 -5.11
C MET A 311 -43.95 -87.70 -5.13
N ARG A 312 -45.02 -87.04 -4.68
CA ARG A 312 -46.40 -87.57 -4.76
C ARG A 312 -46.83 -87.84 -6.19
N ILE A 313 -46.57 -86.92 -7.12
CA ILE A 313 -46.88 -87.10 -8.55
C ILE A 313 -46.11 -88.29 -9.14
N ARG A 314 -44.82 -88.45 -8.81
CA ARG A 314 -44.01 -89.61 -9.25
C ARG A 314 -44.55 -90.93 -8.69
N LEU A 315 -45.01 -90.96 -7.45
CA LEU A 315 -45.62 -92.15 -6.85
C LEU A 315 -46.93 -92.52 -7.57
N GLN A 316 -47.83 -91.53 -7.74
CA GLN A 316 -49.09 -91.71 -8.45
C GLN A 316 -48.90 -92.16 -9.91
N ALA A 317 -47.90 -91.64 -10.62
CA ALA A 317 -47.56 -92.09 -11.96
C ALA A 317 -47.11 -93.56 -11.97
N LYS A 318 -46.26 -93.97 -11.02
CA LYS A 318 -45.81 -95.36 -10.88
C LYS A 318 -46.95 -96.33 -10.54
N ASP A 319 -47.90 -95.90 -9.71
CA ASP A 319 -49.09 -96.69 -9.38
C ASP A 319 -50.09 -96.76 -10.55
N GLN A 320 -50.26 -95.66 -11.31
CA GLN A 320 -51.03 -95.68 -12.56
C GLN A 320 -50.40 -96.59 -13.62
N ASP A 321 -49.08 -96.60 -13.76
CA ASP A 321 -48.39 -97.46 -14.72
C ASP A 321 -48.45 -98.93 -14.31
N ARG A 322 -48.40 -99.24 -13.00
CA ARG A 322 -48.75 -100.58 -12.49
C ARG A 322 -50.18 -100.98 -12.86
N LEU A 323 -51.15 -100.12 -12.57
CA LEU A 323 -52.56 -100.38 -12.88
C LEU A 323 -52.77 -100.58 -14.39
N ARG A 324 -52.07 -99.83 -15.24
CA ARG A 324 -52.06 -100.02 -16.70
C ARG A 324 -51.45 -101.36 -17.08
N CYS A 325 -50.32 -101.77 -16.50
CA CYS A 325 -49.73 -103.09 -16.74
C CYS A 325 -50.68 -104.23 -16.34
N ASP A 326 -51.36 -104.12 -15.20
CA ASP A 326 -52.33 -105.10 -14.73
C ASP A 326 -53.56 -105.15 -15.67
N GLN A 327 -54.10 -103.98 -16.07
CA GLN A 327 -55.18 -103.87 -17.06
C GLN A 327 -54.79 -104.44 -18.42
N ILE A 328 -53.56 -104.21 -18.89
CA ILE A 328 -53.03 -104.80 -20.13
C ILE A 328 -52.92 -106.33 -19.98
N SER A 329 -52.40 -106.84 -18.86
CA SER A 329 -52.33 -108.28 -18.59
C SER A 329 -53.71 -108.94 -18.62
N ASP A 330 -54.70 -108.32 -17.97
CA ASP A 330 -56.09 -108.80 -17.96
C ASP A 330 -56.78 -108.67 -19.33
N ALA A 331 -56.47 -107.63 -20.10
CA ALA A 331 -56.93 -107.50 -21.49
C ALA A 331 -56.31 -108.60 -22.38
N THR A 332 -55.03 -108.94 -22.19
CA THR A 332 -54.37 -110.05 -22.89
C THR A 332 -55.03 -111.39 -22.54
N LYS A 333 -55.34 -111.67 -21.27
CA LYS A 333 -56.09 -112.87 -20.87
C LYS A 333 -57.46 -112.94 -21.55
N ARG A 334 -58.21 -111.83 -21.55
CA ARG A 334 -59.53 -111.75 -22.19
C ARG A 334 -59.45 -111.93 -23.71
N LEU A 335 -58.43 -111.39 -24.37
CA LEU A 335 -58.15 -111.65 -25.79
C LEU A 335 -57.90 -113.13 -26.05
N THR A 336 -57.07 -113.81 -25.24
CA THR A 336 -56.85 -115.26 -25.40
C THR A 336 -58.11 -116.11 -25.17
N GLN A 337 -59.03 -115.69 -24.28
CA GLN A 337 -60.34 -116.32 -24.13
C GLN A 337 -61.31 -116.01 -25.28
N ALA A 338 -61.25 -114.79 -25.84
CA ALA A 338 -62.05 -114.37 -26.99
C ALA A 338 -61.62 -115.12 -28.26
N ASP A 339 -60.32 -115.32 -28.49
CA ASP A 339 -59.82 -116.12 -29.63
C ASP A 339 -60.25 -117.59 -29.53
N GLY A 340 -60.23 -118.19 -28.33
CA GLY A 340 -60.79 -119.52 -28.11
C GLY A 340 -62.30 -119.60 -28.39
N SER A 341 -63.05 -118.58 -27.98
CA SER A 341 -64.50 -118.47 -28.24
C SER A 341 -64.81 -118.21 -29.72
N LEU A 342 -63.96 -117.44 -30.41
CA LEU A 342 -64.07 -117.16 -31.83
C LEU A 342 -63.75 -118.39 -32.68
N ALA A 343 -62.78 -119.23 -32.25
CA ALA A 343 -62.52 -120.52 -32.88
C ALA A 343 -63.73 -121.47 -32.80
N SER A 344 -64.41 -121.52 -31.65
CA SER A 344 -65.64 -122.32 -31.47
C SER A 344 -66.80 -121.82 -32.34
N THR A 345 -67.11 -120.53 -32.25
CA THR A 345 -68.26 -119.93 -32.95
C THR A 345 -68.09 -119.89 -34.49
N LYS A 346 -66.85 -119.86 -35.00
CA LYS A 346 -66.57 -119.97 -36.44
C LYS A 346 -66.77 -121.40 -36.99
N MET A 347 -66.84 -122.41 -36.11
CA MET A 347 -67.14 -123.79 -36.47
C MET A 347 -68.65 -124.06 -36.49
N GLU A 348 -69.42 -123.42 -35.61
CA GLU A 348 -70.88 -123.59 -35.52
C GLU A 348 -71.67 -122.75 -36.55
N LEU A 349 -71.19 -121.56 -36.92
CA LEU A 349 -71.85 -120.67 -37.90
C LEU A 349 -71.87 -121.18 -39.36
N LYS A 350 -71.29 -122.36 -39.63
CA LYS A 350 -71.36 -123.03 -40.94
C LYS A 350 -72.45 -124.12 -41.02
N ALA A 351 -73.08 -124.49 -39.89
CA ALA A 351 -73.84 -125.74 -39.78
C ALA A 351 -75.37 -125.61 -39.91
N LEU A 352 -76.00 -124.47 -39.60
CA LEU A 352 -77.47 -124.37 -39.50
C LEU A 352 -78.09 -123.24 -40.34
N ARG A 353 -78.38 -123.57 -41.60
CA ARG A 353 -79.44 -122.96 -42.42
C ARG A 353 -80.52 -124.02 -42.68
N SER A 354 -81.67 -123.97 -41.99
CA SER A 354 -82.91 -124.63 -42.44
C SER A 354 -84.13 -124.28 -41.56
N THR A 355 -85.14 -123.61 -42.17
CA THR A 355 -86.61 -123.78 -41.98
C THR A 355 -87.28 -123.73 -40.58
N GLN A 356 -88.56 -123.38 -40.39
CA GLN A 356 -89.53 -122.45 -41.04
C GLN A 356 -90.87 -122.53 -40.25
N ALA A 357 -91.42 -121.39 -39.77
CA ALA A 357 -92.79 -121.19 -39.22
C ALA A 357 -93.16 -122.04 -37.96
N THR A 358 -94.16 -121.77 -37.09
CA THR A 358 -95.32 -120.85 -36.92
C THR A 358 -95.43 -120.46 -35.41
N SER A 359 -96.23 -119.52 -34.86
CA SER A 359 -97.11 -118.41 -35.31
C SER A 359 -97.49 -117.52 -34.09
N GLU A 360 -98.19 -116.40 -34.33
CA GLU A 360 -99.21 -115.75 -33.47
C GLU A 360 -99.05 -115.68 -31.93
N THR A 361 -98.72 -114.49 -31.40
CA THR A 361 -99.73 -113.59 -30.77
C THR A 361 -99.12 -112.21 -30.45
N LYS A 362 -99.76 -111.13 -30.90
CA LYS A 362 -99.16 -109.77 -30.94
C LYS A 362 -99.96 -108.72 -30.17
N VAL A 363 -100.57 -109.12 -29.04
CA VAL A 363 -101.59 -108.33 -28.34
C VAL A 363 -101.29 -108.08 -26.85
N ILE A 364 -100.46 -108.89 -26.19
CA ILE A 364 -100.12 -108.69 -24.77
C ILE A 364 -98.90 -107.74 -24.59
N GLU A 365 -97.96 -107.75 -25.54
CA GLU A 365 -96.70 -106.98 -25.47
C GLU A 365 -96.90 -105.45 -25.57
N LEU A 366 -98.03 -104.99 -26.15
CA LEU A 366 -98.33 -103.56 -26.33
C LEU A 366 -98.98 -102.91 -25.11
N GLU A 367 -99.63 -103.67 -24.22
CA GLU A 367 -100.24 -103.13 -22.99
C GLU A 367 -99.21 -103.00 -21.85
N GLU A 368 -98.12 -103.80 -21.88
CA GLU A 368 -97.01 -103.69 -20.93
C GLU A 368 -96.06 -102.53 -21.29
N GLN A 369 -95.85 -102.24 -22.59
CA GLN A 369 -95.07 -101.08 -23.05
C GLN A 369 -95.65 -99.73 -22.61
N VAL A 370 -96.98 -99.58 -22.56
CA VAL A 370 -97.63 -98.31 -22.16
C VAL A 370 -97.43 -98.03 -20.67
N ARG A 371 -97.54 -99.06 -19.83
CA ARG A 371 -97.34 -98.95 -18.36
C ARG A 371 -95.89 -98.58 -18.00
N CYS A 372 -94.91 -99.25 -18.61
CA CYS A 372 -93.49 -98.93 -18.44
C CYS A 372 -93.14 -97.49 -18.91
N SER A 373 -93.78 -97.03 -20.00
CA SER A 373 -93.60 -95.67 -20.51
C SER A 373 -94.16 -94.58 -19.57
N GLN A 374 -95.20 -94.89 -18.78
CA GLN A 374 -95.81 -93.93 -17.86
C GLN A 374 -95.01 -93.74 -16.55
N GLU A 375 -94.37 -94.79 -16.02
CA GLU A 375 -93.49 -94.66 -14.85
C GLU A 375 -92.22 -93.86 -15.19
N LEU A 376 -91.58 -94.15 -16.33
CA LEU A 376 -90.40 -93.42 -16.81
C LEU A 376 -90.68 -91.92 -17.04
N LEU A 377 -91.90 -91.57 -17.49
CA LEU A 377 -92.31 -90.16 -17.63
C LEU A 377 -92.47 -89.45 -16.28
N SER A 378 -93.05 -90.12 -15.27
CA SER A 378 -93.19 -89.56 -13.92
C SER A 378 -91.83 -89.31 -13.26
N GLU A 379 -90.92 -90.28 -13.37
CA GLU A 379 -89.59 -90.19 -12.78
C GLU A 379 -88.70 -89.16 -13.51
N ALA A 380 -88.83 -89.03 -14.82
CA ALA A 380 -88.18 -87.97 -15.61
C ALA A 380 -88.71 -86.56 -15.25
N VAL A 381 -90.01 -86.39 -15.01
CA VAL A 381 -90.60 -85.11 -14.57
C VAL A 381 -90.09 -84.71 -13.17
N GLU A 382 -89.99 -85.65 -12.24
CA GLU A 382 -89.42 -85.37 -10.91
C GLU A 382 -87.89 -85.23 -10.91
N SER A 383 -87.17 -85.82 -11.86
CA SER A 383 -85.75 -85.48 -12.10
C SER A 383 -85.64 -84.04 -12.61
N ALA A 384 -86.41 -83.67 -13.63
CA ALA A 384 -86.39 -82.32 -14.20
C ALA A 384 -86.77 -81.24 -13.17
N ARG A 385 -87.65 -81.53 -12.21
CA ARG A 385 -87.94 -80.65 -11.06
C ARG A 385 -86.74 -80.48 -10.12
N ARG A 386 -86.03 -81.56 -9.79
CA ARG A 386 -84.80 -81.53 -8.99
C ARG A 386 -83.65 -80.80 -9.70
N ASP A 387 -83.50 -81.02 -11.01
CA ASP A 387 -82.50 -80.33 -11.82
C ASP A 387 -82.80 -78.84 -11.97
N ARG A 388 -84.07 -78.47 -12.15
CA ARG A 388 -84.51 -77.06 -12.19
C ARG A 388 -84.26 -76.34 -10.87
N THR A 389 -84.63 -76.92 -9.75
CA THR A 389 -84.40 -76.31 -8.42
C THR A 389 -82.90 -76.22 -8.10
N SER A 390 -82.12 -77.24 -8.44
CA SER A 390 -80.64 -77.22 -8.38
C SER A 390 -80.04 -76.10 -9.24
N PHE A 391 -80.55 -75.90 -10.46
CA PHE A 391 -80.11 -74.84 -11.36
C PHE A 391 -80.50 -73.43 -10.87
N GLU A 392 -81.70 -73.26 -10.31
CA GLU A 392 -82.17 -72.00 -9.72
C GLU A 392 -81.33 -71.61 -8.49
N VAL A 393 -80.98 -72.57 -7.62
CA VAL A 393 -80.05 -72.37 -6.49
C VAL A 393 -78.64 -72.02 -6.98
N ARG A 394 -78.08 -72.78 -7.93
CA ARG A 394 -76.73 -72.55 -8.47
C ARG A 394 -76.63 -71.20 -9.19
N THR A 395 -77.66 -70.79 -9.92
CA THR A 395 -77.77 -69.46 -10.56
C THR A 395 -77.83 -68.35 -9.52
N SER A 396 -78.54 -68.56 -8.41
CA SER A 396 -78.63 -67.58 -7.31
C SER A 396 -77.28 -67.41 -6.60
N LEU A 397 -76.55 -68.51 -6.36
CA LEU A 397 -75.21 -68.47 -5.77
C LEU A 397 -74.20 -67.74 -6.67
N ILE A 398 -74.24 -67.99 -7.99
CA ILE A 398 -73.39 -67.29 -8.96
C ILE A 398 -73.69 -65.78 -8.99
N LYS A 399 -74.98 -65.38 -8.95
CA LYS A 399 -75.36 -63.97 -8.87
C LYS A 399 -74.83 -63.29 -7.61
N GLU A 400 -74.87 -63.96 -6.47
CA GLU A 400 -74.39 -63.36 -5.21
C GLU A 400 -72.86 -63.33 -5.12
N GLN A 401 -72.16 -64.35 -5.63
CA GLN A 401 -70.70 -64.30 -5.80
C GLN A 401 -70.28 -63.17 -6.75
N ALA A 402 -71.03 -62.93 -7.83
CA ALA A 402 -70.79 -61.82 -8.74
C ALA A 402 -70.94 -60.46 -8.03
N LYS A 403 -72.03 -60.24 -7.27
CA LYS A 403 -72.20 -59.00 -6.47
C LYS A 403 -71.07 -58.78 -5.46
N VAL A 404 -70.62 -59.84 -4.78
CA VAL A 404 -69.54 -59.74 -3.79
C VAL A 404 -68.21 -59.39 -4.47
N GLN A 405 -67.90 -59.98 -5.63
CA GLN A 405 -66.72 -59.57 -6.41
C GLN A 405 -66.85 -58.13 -6.92
N ASP A 406 -68.02 -57.73 -7.40
CA ASP A 406 -68.21 -56.40 -7.97
C ASP A 406 -68.12 -55.30 -6.89
N LYS A 407 -68.65 -55.56 -5.69
CA LYS A 407 -68.46 -54.69 -4.50
C LYS A 407 -66.98 -54.58 -4.13
N LYS A 408 -66.26 -55.71 -4.09
CA LYS A 408 -64.82 -55.72 -3.78
C LYS A 408 -64.01 -54.91 -4.81
N ARG A 409 -64.34 -55.02 -6.11
CA ARG A 409 -63.73 -54.21 -7.17
C ARG A 409 -64.03 -52.72 -7.00
N HIS A 410 -65.25 -52.35 -6.63
CA HIS A 410 -65.60 -50.95 -6.35
C HIS A 410 -64.81 -50.40 -5.13
N GLU A 411 -64.62 -51.20 -4.08
CA GLU A 411 -63.79 -50.83 -2.92
C GLU A 411 -62.31 -50.67 -3.29
N GLU A 412 -61.75 -51.59 -4.09
CA GLU A 412 -60.39 -51.50 -4.63
C GLU A 412 -60.19 -50.28 -5.54
N ILE A 413 -61.16 -49.98 -6.44
CA ILE A 413 -61.13 -48.79 -7.30
C ILE A 413 -61.21 -47.52 -6.44
N ALA A 414 -62.08 -47.45 -5.44
CA ALA A 414 -62.21 -46.29 -4.56
C ALA A 414 -60.92 -46.00 -3.78
N ASP A 415 -60.23 -47.02 -3.27
CA ASP A 415 -58.93 -46.84 -2.60
C ASP A 415 -57.84 -46.38 -3.58
N ILE A 416 -57.78 -46.94 -4.80
CA ILE A 416 -56.85 -46.49 -5.84
C ILE A 416 -57.11 -45.03 -6.23
N THR A 417 -58.37 -44.64 -6.43
CA THR A 417 -58.75 -43.25 -6.72
C THR A 417 -58.36 -42.33 -5.56
N GLY A 418 -58.62 -42.72 -4.31
CA GLY A 418 -58.21 -41.95 -3.13
C GLY A 418 -56.70 -41.81 -2.99
N ARG A 419 -55.92 -42.85 -3.35
CA ARG A 419 -54.45 -42.77 -3.42
C ARG A 419 -53.99 -41.82 -4.53
N PHE A 420 -54.64 -41.84 -5.70
CA PHE A 420 -54.30 -40.98 -6.83
C PHE A 420 -54.56 -39.50 -6.51
N MET A 421 -55.69 -39.17 -5.86
CA MET A 421 -56.01 -37.80 -5.44
C MET A 421 -54.97 -37.26 -4.46
N ARG A 422 -54.58 -38.04 -3.44
CA ARG A 422 -53.53 -37.61 -2.49
C ARG A 422 -52.18 -37.36 -3.17
N ALA A 423 -51.82 -38.19 -4.15
CA ALA A 423 -50.60 -38.00 -4.92
C ALA A 423 -50.65 -36.74 -5.83
N ASP A 424 -51.83 -36.36 -6.34
CA ASP A 424 -52.01 -35.14 -7.13
C ASP A 424 -52.01 -33.86 -6.26
N ASP A 425 -52.55 -33.94 -5.03
CA ASP A 425 -52.42 -32.89 -4.01
C ASP A 425 -50.95 -32.69 -3.60
N GLU A 426 -50.21 -33.77 -3.32
CA GLU A 426 -48.77 -33.74 -3.03
C GLU A 426 -47.95 -33.21 -4.22
N LEU A 427 -48.30 -33.60 -5.45
CA LEU A 427 -47.68 -33.08 -6.68
C LEU A 427 -47.97 -31.58 -6.89
N SER A 428 -49.13 -31.10 -6.44
CA SER A 428 -49.51 -29.69 -6.52
C SER A 428 -48.79 -28.84 -5.47
N LEU A 429 -48.65 -29.35 -4.25
CA LEU A 429 -47.85 -28.71 -3.19
C LEU A 429 -46.37 -28.62 -3.58
N THR A 430 -45.77 -29.71 -4.08
CA THR A 430 -44.36 -29.70 -4.51
C THR A 430 -44.09 -28.79 -5.72
N LYS A 431 -45.06 -28.57 -6.62
CA LYS A 431 -44.98 -27.53 -7.67
C LYS A 431 -44.99 -26.10 -7.09
N LEU A 432 -45.78 -25.84 -6.06
CA LEU A 432 -45.79 -24.56 -5.35
C LEU A 432 -44.47 -24.31 -4.62
N GLU A 433 -43.90 -25.32 -3.96
CA GLU A 433 -42.57 -25.23 -3.34
C GLU A 433 -41.48 -25.00 -4.39
N LEU A 434 -41.51 -25.72 -5.52
CA LEU A 434 -40.54 -25.56 -6.61
C LEU A 434 -40.57 -24.15 -7.21
N THR A 435 -41.76 -23.58 -7.42
CA THR A 435 -41.90 -22.20 -7.93
C THR A 435 -41.46 -21.15 -6.90
N ALA A 436 -41.71 -21.37 -5.61
CA ALA A 436 -41.16 -20.53 -4.54
C ALA A 436 -39.62 -20.57 -4.51
N VAL A 437 -39.01 -21.74 -4.64
CA VAL A 437 -37.54 -21.92 -4.72
C VAL A 437 -36.97 -21.26 -5.99
N GLN A 438 -37.64 -21.37 -7.14
CA GLN A 438 -37.22 -20.68 -8.37
C GLN A 438 -37.24 -19.16 -8.23
N ASN A 439 -38.28 -18.60 -7.59
CA ASN A 439 -38.36 -17.16 -7.32
C ASN A 439 -37.28 -16.70 -6.32
N ALA A 440 -37.03 -17.46 -5.25
CA ALA A 440 -35.96 -17.18 -4.30
C ALA A 440 -34.57 -17.26 -4.96
N LYS A 441 -34.37 -18.19 -5.90
CA LYS A 441 -33.16 -18.27 -6.72
C LYS A 441 -32.99 -17.02 -7.60
N ALA A 442 -34.04 -16.58 -8.31
CA ALA A 442 -33.96 -15.37 -9.15
C ALA A 442 -33.65 -14.10 -8.34
N ALA A 443 -34.18 -13.98 -7.12
CA ALA A 443 -33.84 -12.92 -6.16
C ALA A 443 -32.38 -13.00 -5.67
N SER A 444 -31.84 -14.22 -5.53
CA SER A 444 -30.44 -14.47 -5.17
C SER A 444 -29.50 -14.15 -6.32
N ASP A 445 -29.83 -14.57 -7.55
CA ASP A 445 -29.05 -14.30 -8.76
C ASP A 445 -28.94 -12.79 -9.04
N THR A 446 -30.01 -12.02 -8.78
CA THR A 446 -30.00 -10.55 -8.89
C THR A 446 -29.17 -9.86 -7.80
N THR A 447 -29.19 -10.35 -6.56
CA THR A 447 -28.28 -9.82 -5.51
C THR A 447 -26.82 -10.18 -5.75
N ILE A 448 -26.53 -11.37 -6.29
CA ILE A 448 -25.18 -11.75 -6.73
C ILE A 448 -24.67 -10.81 -7.82
N LEU A 449 -25.52 -10.46 -8.81
CA LEU A 449 -25.14 -9.54 -9.88
C LEU A 449 -24.83 -8.12 -9.38
N ASP A 450 -25.62 -7.60 -8.44
CA ASP A 450 -25.36 -6.30 -7.78
C ASP A 450 -24.04 -6.33 -6.99
N LEU A 451 -23.78 -7.40 -6.22
CA LEU A 451 -22.51 -7.59 -5.50
C LEU A 451 -21.31 -7.70 -6.45
N GLN A 452 -21.45 -8.37 -7.59
CA GLN A 452 -20.41 -8.45 -8.62
C GLN A 452 -20.11 -7.07 -9.24
N ASN A 453 -21.14 -6.25 -9.50
CA ASN A 453 -20.98 -4.89 -10.01
C ASN A 453 -20.30 -3.97 -8.97
N LYS A 454 -20.70 -4.05 -7.70
CA LYS A 454 -20.04 -3.35 -6.59
C LYS A 454 -18.58 -3.74 -6.44
N ASN A 455 -18.26 -5.04 -6.50
CA ASN A 455 -16.87 -5.51 -6.49
C ASN A 455 -16.07 -4.96 -7.68
N ARG A 456 -16.63 -4.97 -8.90
CA ARG A 456 -15.96 -4.41 -10.09
C ARG A 456 -15.61 -2.93 -9.91
N HIS A 457 -16.55 -2.13 -9.40
CA HIS A 457 -16.33 -0.72 -9.12
C HIS A 457 -15.29 -0.49 -8.00
N LEU A 458 -15.26 -1.32 -6.95
CA LEU A 458 -14.22 -1.27 -5.92
C LEU A 458 -12.83 -1.62 -6.49
N PHE A 459 -12.73 -2.65 -7.35
CA PHE A 459 -11.48 -2.99 -8.06
C PHE A 459 -10.99 -1.85 -8.95
N GLN A 460 -11.90 -1.16 -9.66
CA GLN A 460 -11.54 -0.02 -10.51
C GLN A 460 -11.02 1.16 -9.68
N LYS A 461 -11.72 1.53 -8.59
CA LYS A 461 -11.20 2.56 -7.65
C LYS A 461 -9.86 2.19 -7.03
N MET A 462 -9.64 0.91 -6.70
CA MET A 462 -8.35 0.44 -6.20
C MET A 462 -7.22 0.65 -7.23
N GLN A 463 -7.47 0.40 -8.51
CA GLN A 463 -6.50 0.68 -9.58
C GLN A 463 -6.24 2.19 -9.75
N GLU A 464 -7.28 3.03 -9.68
CA GLU A 464 -7.14 4.50 -9.72
C GLU A 464 -6.27 5.01 -8.57
N TYR A 465 -6.49 4.52 -7.34
CA TYR A 465 -5.63 4.84 -6.19
C TYR A 465 -4.18 4.36 -6.38
N GLN A 466 -3.96 3.15 -6.92
CA GLN A 466 -2.62 2.65 -7.22
C GLN A 466 -1.89 3.51 -8.27
N GLN A 467 -2.59 3.96 -9.32
CA GLN A 467 -2.03 4.87 -10.32
C GLN A 467 -1.70 6.24 -9.73
N SER A 468 -2.58 6.78 -8.90
CA SER A 468 -2.34 8.05 -8.18
C SER A 468 -1.11 7.98 -7.27
N LEU A 469 -0.91 6.87 -6.56
CA LEU A 469 0.24 6.63 -5.68
C LEU A 469 1.57 6.41 -6.43
N ALA A 470 1.54 5.99 -7.70
CA ALA A 470 2.76 5.74 -8.48
C ALA A 470 3.60 7.01 -8.73
N GLY A 471 2.96 8.19 -8.79
CA GLY A 471 3.66 9.48 -8.91
C GLY A 471 4.49 9.81 -7.67
N PRO A 472 3.87 9.94 -6.47
CA PRO A 472 4.56 10.14 -5.20
C PRO A 472 5.61 9.06 -4.90
N GLN A 473 5.34 7.78 -5.18
CA GLN A 473 6.32 6.71 -4.98
C GLN A 473 7.57 6.90 -5.87
N ASN A 474 7.41 7.27 -7.15
CA ASN A 474 8.54 7.57 -8.02
C ASN A 474 9.32 8.82 -7.57
N GLN A 475 8.66 9.84 -7.02
CA GLN A 475 9.34 10.98 -6.42
C GLN A 475 10.16 10.56 -5.18
N LEU A 476 9.58 9.75 -4.30
CA LEU A 476 10.24 9.28 -3.08
C LEU A 476 11.45 8.38 -3.38
N VAL A 477 11.37 7.53 -4.42
CA VAL A 477 12.52 6.75 -4.93
C VAL A 477 13.62 7.67 -5.48
N LYS A 478 13.27 8.73 -6.22
CA LYS A 478 14.26 9.73 -6.70
C LYS A 478 14.94 10.45 -5.53
N VAL A 479 14.17 10.91 -4.54
CA VAL A 479 14.70 11.58 -3.34
C VAL A 479 15.64 10.65 -2.57
N ASN A 480 15.23 9.41 -2.28
CA ASN A 480 16.10 8.43 -1.61
C ASN A 480 17.38 8.14 -2.41
N THR A 481 17.30 8.07 -3.75
CA THR A 481 18.47 7.86 -4.61
C THR A 481 19.44 9.05 -4.55
N SER A 482 18.92 10.28 -4.54
CA SER A 482 19.72 11.51 -4.37
C SER A 482 20.34 11.60 -2.97
N LEU A 483 19.58 11.26 -1.93
CA LEU A 483 20.06 11.22 -0.54
C LEU A 483 21.18 10.19 -0.36
N GLN A 484 21.04 8.99 -0.94
CA GLN A 484 22.09 7.97 -0.91
C GLN A 484 23.38 8.44 -1.60
N LYS A 485 23.26 9.14 -2.73
CA LYS A 485 24.43 9.75 -3.41
C LYS A 485 25.10 10.82 -2.54
N ALA A 486 24.31 11.67 -1.88
CA ALA A 486 24.82 12.68 -0.96
C ALA A 486 25.52 12.06 0.26
N GLN A 487 24.96 11.00 0.85
CA GLN A 487 25.57 10.24 1.95
C GLN A 487 26.88 9.56 1.53
N ASN A 488 26.94 8.97 0.33
CA ASN A 488 28.17 8.37 -0.20
C ASN A 488 29.25 9.44 -0.40
N HIS A 489 28.92 10.57 -1.04
CA HIS A 489 29.85 11.69 -1.21
C HIS A 489 30.32 12.27 0.13
N ALA A 490 29.42 12.45 1.10
CA ALA A 490 29.80 12.90 2.45
C ALA A 490 30.77 11.91 3.12
N SER A 491 30.55 10.60 2.95
CA SER A 491 31.45 9.56 3.48
C SER A 491 32.83 9.59 2.82
N GLU A 492 32.90 9.83 1.50
CA GLU A 492 34.16 10.03 0.76
C GLU A 492 34.91 11.29 1.24
N GLN A 493 34.20 12.41 1.45
CA GLN A 493 34.79 13.64 1.98
C GLN A 493 35.32 13.45 3.41
N VAL A 494 34.58 12.74 4.29
CA VAL A 494 35.05 12.40 5.64
C VAL A 494 36.31 11.52 5.59
N ALA A 495 36.36 10.54 4.68
CA ALA A 495 37.55 9.70 4.48
C ALA A 495 38.75 10.53 3.97
N TYR A 496 38.53 11.48 3.05
CA TYR A 496 39.55 12.39 2.55
C TYR A 496 40.10 13.30 3.66
N VAL A 497 39.23 13.93 4.46
CA VAL A 497 39.62 14.76 5.61
C VAL A 497 40.38 13.93 6.66
N ALA A 498 39.96 12.70 6.92
CA ALA A 498 40.69 11.79 7.81
C ALA A 498 42.09 11.42 7.29
N SER A 499 42.26 11.32 5.96
CA SER A 499 43.56 11.13 5.31
C SER A 499 44.45 12.37 5.46
N GLN A 500 43.92 13.55 5.14
CA GLN A 500 44.63 14.82 5.31
C GLN A 500 45.07 15.06 6.76
N LYS A 501 44.22 14.75 7.74
CA LYS A 501 44.57 14.85 9.17
C LYS A 501 45.72 13.93 9.57
N LYS A 502 45.88 12.75 8.95
CA LYS A 502 47.03 11.87 9.17
C LYS A 502 48.32 12.44 8.60
N GLU A 503 48.29 13.03 7.41
CA GLU A 503 49.50 13.63 6.82
C GLU A 503 49.88 14.95 7.51
N ILE A 504 48.92 15.77 7.95
CA ILE A 504 49.18 16.94 8.81
C ILE A 504 49.93 16.49 10.07
N LYS A 505 49.42 15.49 10.79
CA LYS A 505 50.11 14.96 11.98
C LYS A 505 51.53 14.48 11.66
N ARG A 506 51.72 13.77 10.54
CA ARG A 506 53.03 13.32 10.09
C ARG A 506 53.99 14.47 9.79
N LEU A 507 53.50 15.60 9.29
CA LEU A 507 54.29 16.81 9.06
C LEU A 507 54.60 17.53 10.38
N GLU A 508 53.67 17.55 11.34
CA GLU A 508 53.90 18.06 12.71
C GLU A 508 54.99 17.26 13.44
N ASP A 509 54.93 15.92 13.41
CA ASP A 509 55.92 15.03 14.00
C ASP A 509 57.33 15.30 13.39
N LYS A 510 57.42 15.36 12.05
CA LYS A 510 58.68 15.72 11.34
C LYS A 510 59.20 17.12 11.72
N LEU A 511 58.31 18.10 11.89
CA LEU A 511 58.67 19.46 12.28
C LEU A 511 59.25 19.49 13.70
N TRP A 512 58.69 18.68 14.60
CA TRP A 512 59.18 18.53 15.97
C TRP A 512 60.57 17.88 16.00
N ASP A 513 60.77 16.77 15.28
CA ASP A 513 62.08 16.11 15.14
C ASP A 513 63.15 17.05 14.56
N ALA A 514 62.80 17.84 13.53
CA ALA A 514 63.69 18.81 12.93
C ALA A 514 64.07 19.94 13.91
N LYS A 515 63.09 20.49 14.65
CA LYS A 515 63.34 21.50 15.71
C LYS A 515 64.27 20.95 16.81
N LYS A 516 63.98 19.75 17.31
CA LYS A 516 64.79 19.08 18.34
C LYS A 516 66.22 18.82 17.86
N SER A 517 66.38 18.42 16.60
CA SER A 517 67.70 18.20 15.97
C SER A 517 68.51 19.50 15.85
N ALA A 518 67.89 20.59 15.40
CA ALA A 518 68.53 21.91 15.30
C ALA A 518 68.92 22.47 16.69
N GLU A 519 68.10 22.23 17.71
CA GLU A 519 68.38 22.63 19.08
C GLU A 519 69.54 21.82 19.70
N LEU A 520 69.61 20.51 19.40
CA LEU A 520 70.74 19.66 19.78
C LEU A 520 72.02 20.06 19.05
N GLN A 521 71.97 20.38 17.75
CA GLN A 521 73.11 20.93 17.01
C GLN A 521 73.61 22.23 17.64
N SER A 522 72.72 23.17 17.95
CA SER A 522 73.05 24.44 18.63
C SER A 522 73.68 24.23 20.01
N LYS A 523 73.21 23.24 20.78
CA LYS A 523 73.81 22.84 22.07
C LYS A 523 75.18 22.21 21.88
N ASN A 524 75.36 21.35 20.87
CA ASN A 524 76.62 20.67 20.58
C ASN A 524 77.70 21.67 20.08
N GLU A 525 77.35 22.62 19.21
CA GLU A 525 78.24 23.74 18.84
C GLU A 525 78.65 24.60 20.03
N ARG A 526 77.75 24.83 20.99
CA ARG A 526 78.05 25.56 22.23
C ARG A 526 78.96 24.75 23.17
N LEU A 527 78.79 23.42 23.24
CA LEU A 527 79.64 22.53 24.03
C LEU A 527 81.03 22.36 23.42
N ASN A 528 81.15 22.16 22.11
CA ASN A 528 82.45 22.08 21.42
C ASN A 528 83.27 23.37 21.58
N ARG A 529 82.61 24.54 21.62
CA ARG A 529 83.26 25.82 21.96
C ARG A 529 83.90 25.79 23.35
N LYS A 530 83.15 25.33 24.36
CA LYS A 530 83.64 25.21 25.75
C LYS A 530 84.71 24.14 25.92
N LEU A 531 84.61 23.03 25.19
CA LEU A 531 85.61 21.95 25.21
C LEU A 531 86.95 22.39 24.58
N GLY A 532 86.92 23.30 23.60
CA GLY A 532 88.12 23.95 23.06
C GLY A 532 88.86 24.83 24.07
N GLU A 533 88.18 25.29 25.12
CA GLU A 533 88.73 26.17 26.17
C GLU A 533 89.23 25.40 27.42
N GLY A 534 88.99 24.08 27.50
CA GLY A 534 89.09 23.28 28.72
C GLY A 534 90.30 22.33 28.87
N GLN A 535 91.39 22.50 28.12
CA GLN A 535 92.55 21.58 28.18
C GLN A 535 93.51 21.84 29.35
N SER A 536 93.06 21.64 30.60
CA SER A 536 93.96 21.49 31.75
C SER A 536 93.29 20.75 32.93
N GLY A 537 93.42 19.42 32.95
CA GLY A 537 92.93 18.56 34.03
C GLY A 537 93.96 17.53 34.50
N SER A 538 94.07 17.35 35.81
CA SER A 538 94.95 16.39 36.47
C SER A 538 94.68 14.95 35.99
N TRP A 539 95.67 14.07 36.12
CA TRP A 539 95.51 12.66 35.72
C TRP A 539 94.41 11.97 36.56
N VAL A 540 94.29 12.34 37.84
CA VAL A 540 93.25 11.81 38.76
C VAL A 540 91.85 12.23 38.32
N GLU A 541 91.65 13.51 37.99
CA GLU A 541 90.36 14.02 37.48
C GLU A 541 89.94 13.30 36.19
N ARG A 542 90.93 13.02 35.31
CA ARG A 542 90.72 12.22 34.08
C ARG A 542 90.53 10.73 34.33
N ALA A 543 90.87 10.19 35.50
CA ALA A 543 90.54 8.81 35.89
C ALA A 543 89.10 8.74 36.43
N VAL A 544 88.75 9.61 37.39
CA VAL A 544 87.40 9.71 37.96
C VAL A 544 86.36 9.99 36.88
N ALA A 545 86.61 10.95 35.99
CA ALA A 545 85.69 11.25 34.89
C ALA A 545 85.48 10.07 33.91
N ARG A 546 86.49 9.21 33.71
CA ARG A 546 86.34 8.01 32.88
C ARG A 546 85.51 6.93 33.58
N GLN A 547 85.68 6.75 34.90
CA GLN A 547 84.85 5.80 35.64
C GLN A 547 83.39 6.23 35.72
N LEU A 548 83.10 7.54 35.89
CA LEU A 548 81.74 8.07 35.84
C LEU A 548 81.08 7.80 34.48
N VAL A 549 81.81 8.03 33.37
CA VAL A 549 81.33 7.66 32.03
C VAL A 549 81.11 6.15 31.87
N ASP A 550 81.94 5.29 32.47
CA ASP A 550 81.71 3.84 32.49
C ASP A 550 80.41 3.46 33.24
N PHE A 551 80.03 4.18 34.30
CA PHE A 551 78.77 3.98 35.01
C PHE A 551 77.56 4.52 34.23
N ASP A 552 77.67 5.71 33.64
CA ASP A 552 76.61 6.33 32.81
C ASP A 552 76.30 5.52 31.54
N ASN A 553 77.22 4.66 31.08
CA ASN A 553 77.01 3.74 29.95
C ASN A 553 76.28 2.45 30.35
N ILE A 554 76.02 2.20 31.64
CA ILE A 554 75.19 1.10 32.09
C ILE A 554 73.74 1.59 32.02
N ASN A 555 72.98 1.17 31.02
CA ASN A 555 71.58 1.59 30.89
C ASN A 555 70.65 0.87 31.90
N VAL A 556 70.97 -0.37 32.28
CA VAL A 556 70.07 -1.26 33.04
C VAL A 556 70.86 -2.01 34.12
N CYS A 557 70.30 -2.08 35.33
CA CYS A 557 70.92 -2.77 36.44
C CYS A 557 70.88 -4.28 36.20
N ARG A 558 72.05 -4.93 36.17
CA ARG A 558 72.16 -6.40 35.98
C ARG A 558 71.56 -7.24 37.12
N HIS A 559 71.19 -6.62 38.25
CA HIS A 559 70.59 -7.31 39.39
C HIS A 559 69.06 -7.23 39.41
N CYS A 560 68.45 -6.04 39.33
CA CYS A 560 66.99 -5.89 39.31
C CYS A 560 66.36 -5.84 37.92
N GLY A 561 67.12 -5.49 36.86
CA GLY A 561 66.59 -5.34 35.50
C GLY A 561 65.93 -3.99 35.22
N GLU A 562 65.88 -3.08 36.21
CA GLU A 562 65.40 -1.70 36.06
C GLU A 562 66.47 -0.78 35.46
N ASP A 563 66.06 0.39 34.94
CA ASP A 563 66.97 1.42 34.45
C ASP A 563 68.00 1.81 35.54
N PHE A 564 69.28 1.88 35.16
CA PHE A 564 70.38 2.02 36.12
C PHE A 564 70.61 3.49 36.49
N GLU A 565 69.72 4.03 37.32
CA GLU A 565 70.09 5.15 38.17
C GLU A 565 71.01 4.66 39.29
N TYR A 566 72.02 5.45 39.63
CA TYR A 566 73.00 5.11 40.67
C TYR A 566 73.36 6.29 41.57
N TYR A 567 73.77 5.96 42.80
CA TYR A 567 74.41 6.88 43.72
C TYR A 567 75.79 6.35 44.15
N LEU A 568 76.69 7.25 44.53
CA LEU A 568 78.01 6.89 45.02
C LEU A 568 77.99 6.74 46.54
N GLU A 569 78.27 5.54 47.03
CA GLU A 569 78.54 5.30 48.46
C GLU A 569 80.05 5.29 48.70
N ARG A 570 80.50 5.87 49.82
CA ARG A 570 81.91 5.83 50.23
C ARG A 570 82.28 4.41 50.69
N GLU A 571 83.30 3.83 50.09
CA GLU A 571 83.85 2.52 50.43
C GLU A 571 85.27 2.68 50.99
N GLY A 572 85.38 2.73 52.32
CA GLY A 572 86.63 2.93 53.03
C GLY A 572 87.11 4.40 53.11
N ASP A 573 88.37 4.59 53.48
CA ASP A 573 88.94 5.93 53.74
C ASP A 573 89.19 6.74 52.47
N TYR A 574 89.40 6.07 51.33
CA TYR A 574 89.94 6.69 50.11
C TYR A 574 89.13 6.48 48.83
N GLY A 575 87.97 5.80 48.85
CA GLY A 575 87.23 5.53 47.61
C GLY A 575 85.70 5.51 47.67
N TYR A 576 85.09 5.38 46.49
CA TYR A 576 83.63 5.37 46.27
C TYR A 576 83.20 4.24 45.31
N VAL A 577 82.03 3.66 45.58
CA VAL A 577 81.40 2.61 44.76
C VAL A 577 80.01 3.05 44.29
N ALA A 578 79.70 2.78 43.02
CA ALA A 578 78.37 3.04 42.47
C ALA A 578 77.39 1.94 42.94
N ARG A 579 76.23 2.36 43.45
CA ARG A 579 75.11 1.48 43.79
C ARG A 579 73.88 1.85 42.99
N CYS A 580 73.19 0.85 42.46
CA CYS A 580 71.88 1.03 41.86
C CYS A 580 70.90 1.63 42.88
N SER A 581 70.19 2.69 42.52
CA SER A 581 69.21 3.37 43.38
C SER A 581 68.09 2.42 43.85
N GLU A 582 67.60 1.56 42.95
CA GLU A 582 66.47 0.67 43.22
C GLU A 582 66.82 -0.53 44.12
N CYS A 583 67.92 -1.23 43.84
CA CYS A 583 68.25 -2.48 44.53
C CYS A 583 69.51 -2.41 45.42
N THR A 584 70.17 -1.24 45.51
CA THR A 584 71.41 -0.99 46.26
C THR A 584 72.61 -1.88 45.90
N THR A 585 72.49 -2.72 44.86
CA THR A 585 73.56 -3.61 44.40
C THR A 585 74.73 -2.78 43.86
N ARG A 586 75.95 -3.23 44.16
CA ARG A 586 77.19 -2.56 43.76
C ARG A 586 77.54 -2.85 42.30
N HIS A 587 78.01 -1.82 41.62
CA HIS A 587 78.54 -1.88 40.27
C HIS A 587 79.96 -1.33 40.26
N HIS A 588 80.83 -1.94 39.45
CA HIS A 588 82.23 -1.54 39.31
C HIS A 588 82.51 -1.15 37.84
N GLY A 589 83.18 -0.01 37.65
CA GLY A 589 83.78 0.37 36.37
C GLY A 589 84.99 -0.52 36.05
N ARG A 590 85.54 -0.41 34.83
CA ARG A 590 86.57 -1.36 34.35
C ARG A 590 87.84 -1.43 35.23
N ASP A 591 88.20 -0.32 35.87
CA ASP A 591 89.44 -0.18 36.62
C ASP A 591 89.28 -0.44 38.15
N GLY A 592 88.07 -0.74 38.63
CA GLY A 592 87.77 -0.88 40.07
C GLY A 592 87.59 0.46 40.81
N VAL A 593 87.02 0.42 42.01
CA VAL A 593 86.62 1.53 42.94
C VAL A 593 87.26 2.90 42.66
N ILE A 594 86.41 3.95 42.61
CA ILE A 594 86.80 5.39 42.43
C ILE A 594 87.70 5.82 43.59
#